data_AF-A0A1M7B5V1-F1
#
_entry.id   AF-A0A1M7B5V1-F1
#
_cell.length_a   1.000
_cell.length_b   1.000
_cell.length_c   1.000
_cell.angle_alpha   90.00
_cell.angle_beta   90.00
_cell.angle_gamma   90.00
#
_symmetry.space_group_name_H-M   'P 1'
#
loop_
_entity.id
_entity.type
_entity.pdbx_description
1 polymer ?
#
loop_
_entity_poly.entity_id
_entity_poly.type
_entity_poly.pdbx_seq_one_letter_code
_entity_poly.pdbx_strand_id
1 'polypeptide(L)'
;MRKITDLRGIKDTAKVFLHMNIEETKFSPLVIKHPFTDSAMVCVSQADGEIAFANIMEDTKAFTLWKEQVEKQIDTAEDVFGVYHLMTKSYLLAFLKYAESYLSREDFSKMLADIWIRTEAPNLDPNFKQKELLDLFRKSKQEEMMTEDEIETLRSLPETVSVYRGVTSYNAGKVKALSWTLDREVAQWFANRFGENGTVYEAEISKEYILALFKGRNEWEVIVEPDHLLQLSE
;
A
#
# COMPACT_ATOMS: atom_id res chain seq x y z
N MET A 1 -9.55 17.17 3.96
CA MET A 1 -9.57 16.72 2.55
C MET A 1 -10.36 17.69 1.71
N ARG A 2 -10.08 17.72 0.40
CA ARG A 2 -10.77 18.59 -0.54
C ARG A 2 -12.13 17.99 -0.91
N LYS A 3 -13.02 18.82 -1.48
CA LYS A 3 -14.26 18.32 -2.07
C LYS A 3 -14.02 17.62 -3.41
N ILE A 4 -13.08 18.14 -4.18
CA ILE A 4 -12.65 17.64 -5.48
C ILE A 4 -11.13 17.56 -5.44
N THR A 5 -10.57 16.50 -6.02
CA THR A 5 -9.13 16.31 -6.08
C THR A 5 -8.45 17.38 -6.91
N ASP A 6 -7.34 17.88 -6.41
CA ASP A 6 -6.42 18.76 -7.10
C ASP A 6 -5.34 17.93 -7.81
N LEU A 7 -5.67 17.46 -9.01
CA LEU A 7 -4.77 16.60 -9.79
C LEU A 7 -3.43 17.27 -10.08
N ARG A 8 -3.39 18.61 -10.21
CA ARG A 8 -2.15 19.34 -10.41
C ARG A 8 -1.23 19.18 -9.19
N GLY A 9 -1.75 19.38 -7.98
CA GLY A 9 -0.99 19.17 -6.75
C GLY A 9 -0.48 17.73 -6.58
N ILE A 10 -1.27 16.74 -7.02
CA ILE A 10 -0.86 15.33 -7.05
C ILE A 10 0.31 15.11 -8.01
N LYS A 11 0.21 15.63 -9.25
CA LYS A 11 1.28 15.55 -10.26
C LYS A 11 2.55 16.25 -9.80
N ASP A 12 2.43 17.46 -9.26
CA ASP A 12 3.56 18.22 -8.73
C ASP A 12 4.26 17.46 -7.59
N THR A 13 3.50 16.80 -6.70
CA THR A 13 4.05 15.94 -5.65
C THR A 13 4.78 14.73 -6.25
N ALA A 14 4.21 14.08 -7.27
CA ALA A 14 4.84 12.94 -7.93
C ALA A 14 6.16 13.31 -8.62
N LYS A 15 6.24 14.50 -9.23
CA LYS A 15 7.50 15.03 -9.80
C LYS A 15 8.57 15.25 -8.73
N VAL A 16 8.20 15.72 -7.54
CA VAL A 16 9.15 15.80 -6.42
C VAL A 16 9.73 14.43 -6.08
N PHE A 17 8.90 13.38 -6.03
CA PHE A 17 9.36 12.01 -5.83
C PHE A 17 10.26 11.51 -6.98
N LEU A 18 9.96 11.89 -8.23
CA LEU A 18 10.75 11.51 -9.40
C LEU A 18 12.18 12.08 -9.37
N HIS A 19 12.36 13.22 -8.69
CA HIS A 19 13.67 13.86 -8.53
C HIS A 19 14.43 13.41 -7.28
N MET A 20 13.93 12.41 -6.54
CA MET A 20 14.69 11.79 -5.47
C MET A 20 15.92 11.06 -6.03
N ASN A 21 16.95 10.91 -5.19
CA ASN A 21 18.12 10.14 -5.56
C ASN A 21 17.79 8.64 -5.63
N ILE A 22 18.52 7.92 -6.47
CA ILE A 22 18.50 6.46 -6.43
C ILE A 22 19.21 6.00 -5.15
N GLU A 23 18.57 5.10 -4.42
CA GLU A 23 19.15 4.41 -3.28
C GLU A 23 19.75 3.08 -3.74
N GLU A 24 21.03 2.86 -3.40
CA GLU A 24 21.71 1.60 -3.64
C GLU A 24 21.23 0.51 -2.67
N THR A 25 21.24 -0.73 -3.15
CA THR A 25 20.98 -1.91 -2.34
C THR A 25 22.21 -2.83 -2.36
N LYS A 26 22.21 -3.86 -1.50
CA LYS A 26 23.24 -4.92 -1.55
C LYS A 26 23.33 -5.69 -2.88
N PHE A 27 22.37 -5.47 -3.77
CA PHE A 27 22.24 -6.11 -5.09
C PHE A 27 22.42 -5.10 -6.24
N SER A 28 22.86 -3.88 -5.95
CA SER A 28 23.29 -2.92 -6.97
C SER A 28 24.51 -3.45 -7.76
N PRO A 29 24.69 -3.05 -9.03
CA PRO A 29 23.99 -1.97 -9.73
C PRO A 29 22.64 -2.36 -10.34
N LEU A 30 22.20 -3.61 -10.28
CA LEU A 30 20.97 -4.04 -10.97
C LEU A 30 19.68 -3.77 -10.19
N VAL A 31 19.67 -4.11 -8.89
CA VAL A 31 18.52 -3.85 -8.01
C VAL A 31 18.81 -2.60 -7.20
N ILE A 32 17.93 -1.63 -7.33
CA ILE A 32 18.02 -0.31 -6.70
C ILE A 32 16.70 0.01 -6.01
N LYS A 33 16.64 1.13 -5.29
CA LYS A 33 15.39 1.70 -4.80
C LYS A 33 15.22 3.12 -5.31
N HIS A 34 14.09 3.36 -5.94
CA HIS A 34 13.65 4.68 -6.39
C HIS A 34 12.11 4.70 -6.42
N PRO A 35 11.45 5.84 -6.18
CA PRO A 35 9.98 5.91 -6.19
C PRO A 35 9.28 5.40 -7.45
N PHE A 36 9.99 5.34 -8.58
CA PHE A 36 9.44 4.94 -9.89
C PHE A 36 10.11 3.70 -10.51
N THR A 37 11.11 3.09 -9.86
CA THR A 37 11.69 1.81 -10.32
C THR A 37 12.46 1.10 -9.20
N ASP A 38 12.37 -0.23 -9.16
CA ASP A 38 13.20 -1.11 -8.31
C ASP A 38 14.37 -1.75 -9.12
N SER A 39 14.47 -1.43 -10.41
CA SER A 39 15.47 -1.94 -11.36
C SER A 39 16.24 -0.78 -11.99
N ALA A 40 17.56 -0.90 -12.04
CA ALA A 40 18.39 0.06 -12.75
C ALA A 40 18.34 -0.13 -14.28
N MET A 41 17.96 -1.33 -14.73
CA MET A 41 17.67 -1.58 -16.15
C MET A 41 16.28 -1.03 -16.46
N VAL A 42 16.24 0.03 -17.27
CA VAL A 42 14.99 0.68 -17.70
C VAL A 42 14.88 0.73 -19.22
N CYS A 43 13.65 0.86 -19.69
CA CYS A 43 13.33 1.12 -21.09
C CYS A 43 13.44 2.64 -21.34
N VAL A 44 14.23 3.04 -22.34
CA VAL A 44 14.35 4.42 -22.82
C VAL A 44 13.95 4.52 -24.28
N SER A 45 13.17 5.53 -24.64
CA SER A 45 12.83 5.85 -26.03
C SER A 45 13.84 6.86 -26.57
N GLN A 46 14.50 6.50 -27.66
CA GLN A 46 15.44 7.38 -28.34
C GLN A 46 14.71 8.39 -29.24
N ALA A 47 15.46 9.39 -29.72
CA ALA A 47 14.92 10.50 -30.52
C ALA A 47 14.31 10.06 -31.87
N ASP A 48 14.74 8.91 -32.40
CA ASP A 48 14.21 8.28 -33.62
C ASP A 48 12.99 7.36 -33.34
N GLY A 49 12.59 7.21 -32.08
CA GLY A 49 11.51 6.33 -31.66
C GLY A 49 11.95 4.90 -31.36
N GLU A 50 13.23 4.54 -31.51
CA GLU A 50 13.72 3.23 -31.10
C GLU A 50 13.67 3.05 -29.59
N ILE A 51 13.37 1.83 -29.16
CA ILE A 51 13.35 1.45 -27.74
C ILE A 51 14.69 0.78 -27.41
N ALA A 52 15.39 1.33 -26.43
CA ALA A 52 16.62 0.76 -25.89
C ALA A 52 16.46 0.41 -24.41
N PHE A 53 17.26 -0.55 -23.96
CA PHE A 53 17.42 -0.86 -22.54
C PHE A 53 18.74 -0.30 -22.05
N ALA A 54 18.71 0.45 -20.96
CA ALA A 54 19.89 1.09 -20.40
C ALA A 54 19.93 0.96 -18.89
N ASN A 55 21.15 0.88 -18.34
CA ASN A 55 21.40 0.91 -16.91
C ASN A 55 21.52 2.37 -16.44
N ILE A 56 20.52 2.88 -15.72
CA ILE A 56 20.49 4.29 -15.26
C ILE A 56 21.53 4.61 -14.18
N MET A 57 22.14 3.59 -13.57
CA MET A 57 23.25 3.77 -12.63
C MET A 57 24.58 4.04 -13.35
N GLU A 58 24.71 3.61 -14.61
CA GLU A 58 25.95 3.67 -15.39
C GLU A 58 25.90 4.70 -16.53
N ASP A 59 24.69 5.08 -16.98
CA ASP A 59 24.48 6.04 -18.05
C ASP A 59 23.61 7.23 -17.60
N THR A 60 24.27 8.37 -17.35
CA THR A 60 23.61 9.62 -16.93
C THR A 60 22.66 10.18 -18.01
N LYS A 61 22.94 9.95 -19.30
CA LYS A 61 22.05 10.38 -20.38
C LYS A 61 20.79 9.54 -20.37
N ALA A 62 20.92 8.21 -20.25
CA ALA A 62 19.78 7.31 -20.12
C ALA A 62 18.94 7.64 -18.87
N PHE A 63 19.57 7.95 -17.73
CA PHE A 63 18.85 8.37 -16.53
C PHE A 63 18.05 9.67 -16.74
N THR A 64 18.63 10.63 -17.46
CA THR A 64 17.95 11.89 -17.78
C THR A 64 16.74 11.65 -18.70
N LEU A 65 16.93 10.89 -19.79
CA LEU A 65 15.85 10.54 -20.72
C LEU A 65 14.73 9.77 -20.03
N TRP A 66 15.07 8.79 -19.20
CA TRP A 66 14.10 8.02 -18.44
C TRP A 66 13.26 8.91 -17.51
N LYS A 67 13.88 9.85 -16.80
CA LYS A 67 13.14 10.82 -15.97
C LYS A 67 12.20 11.69 -16.80
N GLU A 68 12.64 12.20 -17.94
CA GLU A 68 11.78 12.98 -18.85
C GLU A 68 10.58 12.17 -19.34
N GLN A 69 10.77 10.89 -19.63
CA GLN A 69 9.67 9.99 -20.01
C GLN A 69 8.68 9.75 -18.88
N VAL A 70 9.15 9.49 -17.66
CA VAL A 70 8.28 9.32 -16.48
C VAL A 70 7.56 10.63 -16.17
N GLU A 71 8.24 11.78 -16.26
CA GLU A 71 7.63 13.09 -16.07
C GLU A 71 6.51 13.34 -17.09
N LYS A 72 6.74 13.00 -18.36
CA LYS A 72 5.70 13.06 -19.39
C LYS A 72 4.51 12.16 -19.06
N GLN A 73 4.74 10.94 -18.56
CA GLN A 73 3.67 10.05 -18.13
C GLN A 73 2.84 10.68 -17.00
N ILE A 74 3.50 11.26 -15.99
CA ILE A 74 2.84 12.00 -14.89
C ILE A 74 2.00 13.16 -15.46
N ASP A 75 2.56 13.96 -16.38
CA ASP A 75 1.86 15.09 -16.98
C ASP A 75 0.64 14.68 -17.78
N THR A 76 0.70 13.55 -18.49
CA THR A 76 -0.40 13.02 -19.30
C THR A 76 -1.44 12.21 -18.51
N ALA A 77 -1.17 11.85 -17.25
CA ALA A 77 -2.13 11.09 -16.44
C ALA A 77 -3.46 11.86 -16.28
N GLU A 78 -4.58 11.19 -16.51
CA GLU A 78 -5.90 11.82 -16.51
C GLU A 78 -6.53 11.90 -15.11
N ASP A 79 -6.07 11.07 -14.19
CA ASP A 79 -6.57 10.97 -12.82
C ASP A 79 -5.46 10.60 -11.82
N VAL A 80 -5.85 10.48 -10.54
CA VAL A 80 -4.94 10.10 -9.45
C VAL A 80 -4.36 8.71 -9.65
N PHE A 81 -5.17 7.77 -10.16
CA PHE A 81 -4.77 6.38 -10.36
C PHE A 81 -3.62 6.30 -11.36
N GLY A 82 -3.73 6.99 -12.51
CA GLY A 82 -2.69 7.05 -13.51
C GLY A 82 -1.37 7.62 -13.00
N VAL A 83 -1.37 8.45 -11.95
CA VAL A 83 -0.14 8.99 -11.36
C VAL A 83 0.52 7.98 -10.42
N TYR A 84 -0.17 7.53 -9.37
CA TYR A 84 0.50 6.69 -8.35
C TYR A 84 0.77 5.26 -8.85
N HIS A 85 0.10 4.78 -9.90
CA HIS A 85 0.41 3.47 -10.50
C HIS A 85 1.77 3.42 -11.20
N LEU A 86 2.37 4.56 -11.51
CA LEU A 86 3.74 4.66 -12.01
C LEU A 86 4.78 4.39 -10.91
N MET A 87 4.36 4.48 -9.65
CA MET A 87 5.27 4.39 -8.50
C MET A 87 5.45 2.95 -8.02
N THR A 88 6.63 2.69 -7.45
CA THR A 88 6.94 1.41 -6.80
C THR A 88 6.14 1.26 -5.51
N LYS A 89 5.76 0.02 -5.21
CA LYS A 89 4.87 -0.31 -4.08
C LYS A 89 5.40 0.21 -2.74
N SER A 90 6.72 0.16 -2.53
CA SER A 90 7.35 0.58 -1.28
C SER A 90 7.31 2.08 -1.00
N TYR A 91 6.95 2.92 -1.99
CA TYR A 91 6.85 4.38 -1.81
C TYR A 91 5.40 4.88 -1.78
N LEU A 92 4.41 4.01 -2.00
CA LEU A 92 3.01 4.42 -2.13
C LEU A 92 2.43 5.03 -0.86
N LEU A 93 2.69 4.45 0.32
CA LEU A 93 2.23 5.02 1.59
C LEU A 93 2.90 6.38 1.87
N ALA A 94 4.20 6.49 1.61
CA ALA A 94 4.90 7.76 1.71
C ALA A 94 4.27 8.81 0.76
N PHE A 95 4.02 8.45 -0.50
CA PHE A 95 3.37 9.33 -1.46
C PHE A 95 1.97 9.77 -0.98
N LEU A 96 1.15 8.84 -0.49
CA LEU A 96 -0.17 9.15 0.10
C LEU A 96 -0.06 10.19 1.21
N LYS A 97 0.95 10.10 2.08
CA LYS A 97 1.21 11.05 3.17
C LYS A 97 1.38 12.49 2.67
N TYR A 98 2.14 12.68 1.59
CA TYR A 98 2.42 14.00 1.04
C TYR A 98 1.32 14.47 0.06
N ALA A 99 0.57 13.54 -0.51
CA ALA A 99 -0.52 13.81 -1.43
C ALA A 99 -1.87 14.09 -0.73
N GLU A 100 -2.06 13.68 0.54
CA GLU A 100 -3.33 13.71 1.28
C GLU A 100 -4.07 15.06 1.16
N SER A 101 -3.36 16.18 1.26
CA SER A 101 -3.96 17.53 1.21
C SER A 101 -4.59 17.88 -0.14
N TYR A 102 -4.21 17.18 -1.21
CA TYR A 102 -4.72 17.41 -2.57
C TYR A 102 -5.89 16.49 -2.93
N LEU A 103 -6.14 15.44 -2.16
CA LEU A 103 -7.14 14.43 -2.47
C LEU A 103 -8.55 14.84 -2.00
N SER A 104 -9.55 14.45 -2.81
CA SER A 104 -10.93 14.28 -2.35
C SER A 104 -11.01 13.11 -1.37
N ARG A 105 -12.06 13.08 -0.53
CA ARG A 105 -12.24 11.94 0.40
C ARG A 105 -12.47 10.62 -0.34
N GLU A 106 -13.13 10.67 -1.49
CA GLU A 106 -13.38 9.51 -2.33
C GLU A 106 -12.06 8.95 -2.90
N ASP A 107 -11.27 9.78 -3.58
CA ASP A 107 -9.99 9.34 -4.15
C ASP A 107 -9.00 8.92 -3.07
N PHE A 108 -8.97 9.61 -1.93
CA PHE A 108 -8.18 9.20 -0.77
C PHE A 108 -8.54 7.79 -0.28
N SER A 109 -9.84 7.50 -0.15
CA SER A 109 -10.31 6.21 0.35
C SER A 109 -9.97 5.08 -0.62
N LYS A 110 -10.24 5.28 -1.91
CA LYS A 110 -9.93 4.30 -2.96
C LYS A 110 -8.41 4.06 -3.08
N MET A 111 -7.63 5.15 -3.06
CA MET A 111 -6.17 5.08 -3.10
C MET A 111 -5.60 4.37 -1.87
N LEU A 112 -6.09 4.67 -0.65
CA LEU A 112 -5.65 3.97 0.56
C LEU A 112 -5.90 2.46 0.47
N ALA A 113 -7.10 2.05 0.03
CA ALA A 113 -7.44 0.63 -0.12
C ALA A 113 -6.52 -0.08 -1.12
N ASP A 114 -6.32 0.49 -2.32
CA ASP A 114 -5.41 -0.07 -3.31
C ASP A 114 -3.97 -0.18 -2.80
N ILE A 115 -3.46 0.90 -2.19
CA ILE A 115 -2.11 0.95 -1.64
C ILE A 115 -1.94 -0.10 -0.53
N TRP A 116 -2.91 -0.22 0.37
CA TRP A 116 -2.86 -1.19 1.46
C TRP A 116 -2.76 -2.62 0.93
N ILE A 117 -3.64 -2.99 -0.01
CA ILE A 117 -3.67 -4.32 -0.62
C ILE A 117 -2.37 -4.62 -1.38
N ARG A 118 -1.84 -3.65 -2.14
CA ARG A 118 -0.64 -3.85 -2.98
C ARG A 118 0.67 -3.86 -2.20
N THR A 119 0.71 -3.24 -1.02
CA THR A 119 1.91 -3.18 -0.19
C THR A 119 2.11 -4.50 0.55
N GLU A 120 3.32 -5.05 0.54
CA GLU A 120 3.57 -6.38 1.12
C GLU A 120 3.47 -6.41 2.65
N ALA A 121 3.86 -5.32 3.32
CA ALA A 121 3.86 -5.22 4.78
C ALA A 121 3.50 -3.80 5.26
N PRO A 122 2.28 -3.29 4.97
CA PRO A 122 1.91 -1.90 5.25
C PRO A 122 1.97 -1.57 6.76
N ASN A 123 1.73 -2.56 7.63
CA ASN A 123 1.87 -2.42 9.09
C ASN A 123 3.32 -2.17 9.57
N LEU A 124 4.31 -2.33 8.69
CA LEU A 124 5.73 -2.17 8.99
C LEU A 124 6.35 -0.96 8.24
N ASP A 125 5.54 -0.14 7.59
CA ASP A 125 6.03 1.02 6.85
C ASP A 125 6.80 1.99 7.78
N PRO A 126 8.03 2.40 7.43
CA PRO A 126 8.85 3.24 8.30
C PRO A 126 8.33 4.69 8.42
N ASN A 127 7.44 5.13 7.53
CA ASN A 127 6.91 6.50 7.49
C ASN A 127 5.69 6.70 8.39
N PHE A 128 5.13 5.62 8.94
CA PHE A 128 3.92 5.64 9.74
C PHE A 128 4.05 4.85 11.03
N LYS A 129 3.58 5.46 12.12
CA LYS A 129 3.22 4.74 13.33
C LYS A 129 1.87 4.07 13.14
N GLN A 130 1.62 3.00 13.89
CA GLN A 130 0.33 2.28 13.85
C GLN A 130 -0.88 3.21 14.03
N LYS A 131 -0.80 4.15 14.98
CA LYS A 131 -1.86 5.14 15.19
C LYS A 131 -2.09 6.03 13.96
N GLU A 132 -1.03 6.40 13.24
CA GLU A 132 -1.17 7.22 12.03
C GLU A 132 -1.83 6.41 10.90
N LEU A 133 -1.50 5.12 10.74
CA LEU A 133 -2.21 4.24 9.80
C LEU A 133 -3.69 4.10 10.16
N LEU A 134 -3.99 3.91 11.45
CA LEU A 134 -5.36 3.83 11.95
C LEU A 134 -6.14 5.12 11.66
N ASP A 135 -5.49 6.28 11.84
CA ASP A 135 -6.09 7.57 11.53
C ASP A 135 -6.37 7.73 10.02
N LEU A 136 -5.58 7.11 9.12
CA LEU A 136 -5.91 7.09 7.68
C LEU A 136 -7.23 6.37 7.43
N PHE A 137 -7.42 5.17 7.98
CA PHE A 137 -8.67 4.41 7.82
C PHE A 137 -9.88 5.12 8.42
N ARG A 138 -9.73 5.74 9.60
CA ARG A 138 -10.80 6.54 10.23
C ARG A 138 -11.20 7.77 9.41
N LYS A 139 -10.24 8.39 8.73
CA LYS A 139 -10.49 9.53 7.83
C LYS A 139 -11.16 9.12 6.52
N SER A 140 -10.94 7.89 6.05
CA SER A 140 -11.56 7.35 4.85
C SER A 140 -13.07 7.25 4.96
N LYS A 141 -13.73 7.05 3.82
CA LYS A 141 -15.14 6.67 3.73
C LYS A 141 -15.19 5.18 3.43
N GLN A 142 -15.74 4.40 4.36
CA GLN A 142 -15.72 2.94 4.32
C GLN A 142 -16.28 2.37 3.02
N GLU A 143 -17.38 2.94 2.52
CA GLU A 143 -18.03 2.50 1.28
C GLU A 143 -17.22 2.78 0.02
N GLU A 144 -16.23 3.67 0.07
CA GLU A 144 -15.35 3.97 -1.06
C GLU A 144 -14.08 3.11 -1.03
N MET A 145 -13.81 2.40 0.07
CA MET A 145 -12.64 1.52 0.19
C MET A 145 -12.92 0.10 -0.32
N MET A 146 -14.19 -0.29 -0.40
CA MET A 146 -14.60 -1.67 -0.63
C MET A 146 -15.48 -1.82 -1.86
N THR A 147 -15.47 -3.00 -2.45
CA THR A 147 -16.46 -3.42 -3.45
C THR A 147 -17.82 -3.65 -2.79
N GLU A 148 -18.90 -3.67 -3.58
CA GLU A 148 -20.25 -3.92 -3.04
C GLU A 148 -20.34 -5.29 -2.34
N ASP A 149 -19.71 -6.33 -2.90
CA ASP A 149 -19.67 -7.67 -2.30
C ASP A 149 -18.94 -7.68 -0.93
N GLU A 150 -17.85 -6.92 -0.79
CA GLU A 150 -17.16 -6.73 0.49
C GLU A 150 -18.02 -5.95 1.50
N ILE A 151 -18.73 -4.92 1.05
CA ILE A 151 -19.67 -4.16 1.89
C ILE A 151 -20.82 -5.04 2.37
N GLU A 152 -21.45 -5.82 1.49
CA GLU A 152 -22.52 -6.76 1.82
C GLU A 152 -22.03 -7.83 2.80
N THR A 153 -20.84 -8.39 2.55
CA THR A 153 -20.21 -9.36 3.45
C THR A 153 -20.00 -8.74 4.84
N LEU A 154 -19.41 -7.56 4.93
CA LEU A 154 -19.18 -6.85 6.19
C LEU A 154 -20.50 -6.59 6.94
N ARG A 155 -21.55 -6.13 6.23
CA ARG A 155 -22.88 -5.88 6.81
C ARG A 155 -23.51 -7.16 7.37
N SER A 156 -23.28 -8.30 6.71
CA SER A 156 -23.82 -9.60 7.10
C SER A 156 -23.11 -10.23 8.31
N LEU A 157 -21.95 -9.72 8.70
CA LEU A 157 -21.23 -10.23 9.87
C LEU A 157 -22.08 -10.07 11.16
N PRO A 158 -21.95 -11.00 12.12
CA PRO A 158 -22.55 -10.84 13.44
C PRO A 158 -22.01 -9.60 14.17
N GLU A 159 -22.68 -9.16 15.23
CA GLU A 159 -22.23 -7.99 16.02
C GLU A 159 -20.87 -8.23 16.69
N THR A 160 -20.61 -9.45 17.15
CA THR A 160 -19.29 -9.89 17.62
C THR A 160 -18.69 -10.84 16.59
N VAL A 161 -17.49 -10.51 16.09
CA VAL A 161 -16.79 -11.25 15.04
C VAL A 161 -15.50 -11.85 15.60
N SER A 162 -15.30 -13.15 15.38
CA SER A 162 -14.01 -13.80 15.62
C SER A 162 -13.06 -13.48 14.46
N VAL A 163 -11.85 -13.05 14.80
CA VAL A 163 -10.81 -12.67 13.84
C VAL A 163 -9.49 -13.36 14.20
N TYR A 164 -8.70 -13.69 13.18
CA TYR A 164 -7.46 -14.45 13.32
C TYR A 164 -6.27 -13.70 12.75
N ARG A 165 -5.08 -13.93 13.31
CA ARG A 165 -3.83 -13.33 12.81
C ARG A 165 -2.67 -14.28 12.94
N GLY A 166 -2.04 -14.58 11.81
CA GLY A 166 -0.77 -15.31 11.78
C GLY A 166 0.41 -14.41 12.11
N VAL A 167 1.23 -14.83 13.06
CA VAL A 167 2.39 -14.11 13.55
C VAL A 167 3.61 -15.02 13.46
N THR A 168 4.66 -14.55 12.82
CA THR A 168 5.95 -15.22 12.73
C THR A 168 6.93 -14.61 13.75
N SER A 169 8.13 -15.19 13.87
CA SER A 169 9.16 -14.63 14.77
C SER A 169 9.51 -13.17 14.43
N TYR A 170 9.40 -12.80 13.15
CA TYR A 170 9.67 -11.45 12.66
C TYR A 170 8.71 -10.37 13.18
N ASN A 171 7.45 -10.73 13.46
CA ASN A 171 6.41 -9.80 13.91
C ASN A 171 5.81 -10.16 15.28
N ALA A 172 6.47 -11.03 16.05
CA ALA A 172 6.05 -11.52 17.37
C ALA A 172 5.66 -10.40 18.36
N GLY A 173 6.32 -9.24 18.30
CA GLY A 173 5.99 -8.08 19.15
C GLY A 173 4.79 -7.25 18.70
N LYS A 174 4.12 -7.60 17.59
CA LYS A 174 3.06 -6.80 16.95
C LYS A 174 1.78 -7.62 16.71
N VAL A 175 1.30 -8.26 17.77
CA VAL A 175 0.04 -9.03 17.74
C VAL A 175 -1.16 -8.11 17.54
N LYS A 176 -1.28 -7.04 18.33
CA LYS A 176 -2.32 -6.01 18.18
C LYS A 176 -2.05 -5.11 16.97
N ALA A 177 -2.16 -5.65 15.76
CA ALA A 177 -2.05 -4.92 14.49
C ALA A 177 -3.44 -4.59 13.90
N LEU A 178 -3.47 -3.76 12.85
CA LEU A 178 -4.71 -3.43 12.15
C LEU A 178 -5.24 -4.59 11.32
N SER A 179 -4.35 -5.40 10.73
CA SER A 179 -4.72 -6.44 9.77
C SER A 179 -4.98 -7.78 10.49
N TRP A 180 -6.20 -8.29 10.33
CA TRP A 180 -6.63 -9.61 10.77
C TRP A 180 -7.39 -10.28 9.63
N THR A 181 -7.74 -11.55 9.74
CA THR A 181 -8.54 -12.28 8.75
C THR A 181 -9.75 -12.95 9.40
N LEU A 182 -10.84 -13.10 8.64
CA LEU A 182 -11.99 -13.92 9.05
C LEU A 182 -11.73 -15.43 8.90
N ASP A 183 -10.64 -15.81 8.23
CA ASP A 183 -10.31 -17.19 7.93
C ASP A 183 -9.09 -17.68 8.74
N ARG A 184 -9.33 -18.64 9.63
CA ARG A 184 -8.28 -19.23 10.48
C ARG A 184 -7.21 -19.96 9.66
N GLU A 185 -7.55 -20.57 8.53
CA GLU A 185 -6.59 -21.24 7.65
C GLU A 185 -5.66 -20.23 6.98
N VAL A 186 -6.19 -19.06 6.59
CA VAL A 186 -5.37 -17.94 6.10
C VAL A 186 -4.40 -17.47 7.19
N ALA A 187 -4.86 -17.29 8.42
CA ALA A 187 -3.97 -16.94 9.54
C ALA A 187 -2.89 -18.01 9.78
N GLN A 188 -3.25 -19.30 9.70
CA GLN A 188 -2.29 -20.41 9.83
C GLN A 188 -1.25 -20.40 8.71
N TRP A 189 -1.65 -20.09 7.46
CA TRP A 189 -0.73 -19.94 6.35
C TRP A 189 0.28 -18.81 6.60
N PHE A 190 -0.19 -17.66 7.11
CA PHE A 190 0.69 -16.55 7.47
C PHE A 190 1.65 -16.90 8.62
N ALA A 191 1.18 -17.63 9.63
CA ALA A 191 2.01 -18.09 10.75
C ALA A 191 3.13 -19.06 10.31
N ASN A 192 2.86 -19.88 9.29
CA ASN A 192 3.81 -20.89 8.80
C ASN A 192 4.58 -20.46 7.55
N ARG A 193 4.39 -19.22 7.09
CA ARG A 193 5.00 -18.72 5.86
C ARG A 193 6.53 -18.75 6.00
N PHE A 194 7.20 -18.99 4.87
CA PHE A 194 8.66 -19.08 4.80
C PHE A 194 9.28 -20.24 5.60
N GLY A 195 8.48 -21.26 5.94
CA GLY A 195 8.93 -22.43 6.68
C GLY A 195 9.11 -22.18 8.18
N GLU A 196 8.54 -21.08 8.69
CA GLU A 196 8.46 -20.84 10.13
C GLU A 196 7.37 -21.71 10.79
N ASN A 197 7.44 -21.83 12.12
CA ASN A 197 6.38 -22.41 12.94
C ASN A 197 5.86 -21.30 13.87
N GLY A 198 5.14 -20.35 13.28
CA GLY A 198 4.60 -19.19 13.98
C GLY A 198 3.36 -19.52 14.81
N THR A 199 2.73 -18.47 15.31
CA THR A 199 1.55 -18.55 16.18
C THR A 199 0.35 -17.96 15.47
N VAL A 200 -0.80 -18.63 15.58
CA VAL A 200 -2.09 -18.05 15.18
C VAL A 200 -2.70 -17.43 16.43
N TYR A 201 -2.98 -16.13 16.37
CA TYR A 201 -3.76 -15.47 17.40
C TYR A 201 -5.22 -15.41 16.99
N GLU A 202 -6.10 -15.52 17.98
CA GLU A 202 -7.54 -15.32 17.85
C GLU A 202 -7.99 -14.19 18.78
N ALA A 203 -8.93 -13.38 18.32
CA ALA A 203 -9.56 -12.34 19.11
C ALA A 203 -11.03 -12.16 18.70
N GLU A 204 -11.81 -11.56 19.59
CA GLU A 204 -13.16 -11.08 19.28
C GLU A 204 -13.16 -9.56 19.09
N ILE A 205 -14.00 -9.07 18.19
CA ILE A 205 -14.21 -7.64 18.00
C ILE A 205 -15.67 -7.32 17.68
N SER A 206 -16.16 -6.18 18.15
CA SER A 206 -17.46 -5.64 17.71
C SER A 206 -17.34 -5.17 16.26
N LYS A 207 -18.32 -5.53 15.41
CA LYS A 207 -18.38 -5.18 13.98
C LYS A 207 -18.22 -3.67 13.72
N GLU A 208 -18.65 -2.82 14.65
CA GLU A 208 -18.52 -1.37 14.53
C GLU A 208 -17.05 -0.89 14.50
N TYR A 209 -16.10 -1.68 15.02
CA TYR A 209 -14.67 -1.39 15.01
C TYR A 209 -13.92 -2.07 13.85
N ILE A 210 -14.64 -2.66 12.91
CA ILE A 210 -14.10 -3.12 11.62
C ILE A 210 -14.21 -1.97 10.62
N LEU A 211 -13.06 -1.43 10.23
CA LEU A 211 -12.93 -0.27 9.36
C LEU A 211 -12.99 -0.62 7.87
N ALA A 212 -12.57 -1.83 7.48
CA ALA A 212 -12.69 -2.34 6.12
C ALA A 212 -12.62 -3.87 6.11
N LEU A 213 -13.12 -4.47 5.03
CA LEU A 213 -13.00 -5.88 4.69
C LEU A 213 -12.49 -5.99 3.24
N PHE A 214 -11.37 -6.66 3.03
CA PHE A 214 -10.79 -6.92 1.72
C PHE A 214 -10.78 -8.43 1.45
N LYS A 215 -11.54 -8.86 0.45
CA LYS A 215 -11.65 -10.27 0.03
C LYS A 215 -10.64 -10.63 -1.07
N GLY A 216 -9.92 -9.64 -1.59
CA GLY A 216 -8.86 -9.84 -2.58
C GLY A 216 -7.84 -10.90 -2.16
N ARG A 217 -7.27 -11.60 -3.14
CA ARG A 217 -6.28 -12.69 -2.94
C ARG A 217 -6.74 -13.84 -2.02
N ASN A 218 -8.04 -13.98 -1.77
CA ASN A 218 -8.63 -14.94 -0.84
C ASN A 218 -8.15 -14.76 0.61
N GLU A 219 -7.73 -13.56 1.01
CA GLU A 219 -7.20 -13.31 2.36
C GLU A 219 -8.30 -13.01 3.39
N TRP A 220 -9.49 -12.58 2.95
CA TRP A 220 -10.60 -12.17 3.83
C TRP A 220 -10.13 -11.24 4.96
N GLU A 221 -9.29 -10.27 4.60
CA GLU A 221 -8.62 -9.36 5.52
C GLU A 221 -9.64 -8.37 6.10
N VAL A 222 -9.71 -8.25 7.42
CA VAL A 222 -10.40 -7.17 8.11
C VAL A 222 -9.39 -6.19 8.69
N ILE A 223 -9.65 -4.90 8.47
CA ILE A 223 -8.91 -3.81 9.09
C ILE A 223 -9.66 -3.41 10.35
N VAL A 224 -9.03 -3.53 11.50
CA VAL A 224 -9.67 -3.32 12.80
C VAL A 224 -9.05 -2.18 13.58
N GLU A 225 -9.79 -1.64 14.55
CA GLU A 225 -9.23 -0.81 15.61
C GLU A 225 -8.59 -1.70 16.71
N PRO A 226 -7.25 -1.76 16.83
CA PRO A 226 -6.60 -2.81 17.66
C PRO A 226 -6.88 -2.69 19.16
N ASP A 227 -7.23 -1.50 19.64
CA ASP A 227 -7.55 -1.25 21.05
C ASP A 227 -8.89 -1.88 21.46
N HIS A 228 -9.74 -2.24 20.49
CA HIS A 228 -11.04 -2.86 20.70
C HIS A 228 -11.05 -4.39 20.55
N LEU A 229 -9.88 -4.99 20.31
CA LEU A 229 -9.73 -6.45 20.32
C LEU A 229 -9.85 -7.00 21.73
N LEU A 230 -10.77 -7.94 21.91
CA LEU A 230 -11.08 -8.63 23.16
C LEU A 230 -10.66 -10.10 23.07
N GLN A 231 -10.53 -10.74 24.23
CA GLN A 231 -10.29 -12.18 24.35
C GLN A 231 -9.07 -12.70 23.54
N LEU A 232 -8.05 -11.85 23.38
CA LEU A 232 -6.85 -12.19 22.60
C LEU A 232 -6.17 -13.45 23.18
N SER A 233 -6.06 -14.48 22.36
CA SER A 233 -5.51 -15.81 22.72
C SER A 233 -4.71 -16.42 21.57
N GLU A 234 -3.97 -17.49 21.87
CA GLU A 234 -3.17 -18.31 20.93
C GLU A 234 -3.87 -19.65 20.65
#